data_AF-A0A8D3WF57-F1
#
_entry.id   AF-A0A8D3WF57-F1
#
_cell.length_a   1.000
_cell.length_b   1.000
_cell.length_c   1.000
_cell.angle_alpha   90.00
_cell.angle_beta   90.00
_cell.angle_gamma   90.00
#
_symmetry.space_group_name_H-M   'P 1'
#
loop_
_entity.id
_entity.type
_entity.pdbx_description
1 polymer ?
#
loop_
_entity_poly.entity_id
_entity_poly.type
_entity_poly.pdbx_seq_one_letter_code
_entity_poly.pdbx_strand_id
1 'polypeptide(L)' 'MGLLAEAGIVPGSHLLAFSDGDGRIVLRRAENVMRDLLARGEL' A
#
# COMPACT_ATOMS: atom_id res chain seq x y z
N MET A 1 17.42 8.00 -5.57
CA MET A 1 16.19 7.43 -6.17
C MET A 1 15.01 8.12 -5.49
N GLY A 2 13.80 8.12 -6.06
CA GLY A 2 12.64 8.72 -5.38
C GLY A 2 12.11 7.82 -4.27
N LEU A 3 11.46 8.39 -3.24
CA LEU A 3 10.88 7.64 -2.10
C LEU A 3 10.09 6.39 -2.53
N LEU A 4 9.25 6.54 -3.56
CA LEU A 4 8.41 5.43 -4.06
C LEU A 4 9.26 4.32 -4.71
N ALA A 5 10.31 4.68 -5.43
CA ALA A 5 11.21 3.70 -6.04
C ALA A 5 11.99 2.92 -4.96
N GLU A 6 12.37 3.58 -3.87
CA GLU A 6 13.02 2.95 -2.70
C GLU A 6 12.05 2.02 -1.95
N ALA A 7 10.75 2.33 -1.96
CA ALA A 7 9.69 1.46 -1.46
C ALA A 7 9.30 0.32 -2.44
N GLY A 8 10.01 0.16 -3.56
CA GLY A 8 9.72 -0.85 -4.58
C GLY A 8 8.42 -0.59 -5.36
N ILE A 9 7.92 0.64 -5.36
CA ILE A 9 6.76 1.09 -6.14
C ILE A 9 7.26 1.63 -7.47
N VAL A 10 6.85 0.98 -8.55
CA VAL A 10 7.20 1.39 -9.93
C VAL A 10 6.05 2.15 -10.59
N PRO A 11 6.32 3.01 -11.59
CA PRO A 11 5.26 3.62 -12.39
C PRO A 11 4.28 2.58 -12.93
N GLY A 12 2.98 2.91 -12.89
CA GLY A 12 1.90 1.99 -13.27
C GLY A 12 1.48 0.98 -12.20
N SER A 13 2.12 0.96 -11.02
CA SER A 13 1.65 0.15 -9.88
C SER A 13 0.26 0.60 -9.43
N HIS A 14 -0.60 -0.37 -9.11
CA HIS A 14 -1.87 -0.12 -8.45
C HIS A 14 -1.66 -0.06 -6.93
N LEU A 15 -2.04 1.04 -6.31
CA LEU A 15 -1.86 1.28 -4.88
C LEU A 15 -3.22 1.49 -4.20
N LEU A 16 -3.33 1.02 -2.96
CA LEU A 16 -4.33 1.47 -2.01
C LEU A 16 -3.72 2.62 -1.19
N ALA A 17 -4.47 3.71 -1.05
CA ALA A 17 -4.18 4.80 -0.13
C ALA A 17 -5.25 4.83 0.96
N PHE A 18 -4.84 4.86 2.22
CA PHE A 18 -5.76 4.96 3.36
C PHE A 18 -5.12 5.75 4.50
N SER A 19 -5.95 6.18 5.45
CA SER A 19 -5.51 6.75 6.74
C SER A 19 -5.53 5.67 7.80
N ASP A 20 -4.43 5.50 8.53
CA ASP A 20 -4.33 4.55 9.64
C ASP A 20 -4.84 5.13 10.99
N GLY A 21 -5.32 6.37 10.97
CA GLY A 21 -5.90 7.06 12.13
C GLY A 21 -4.94 7.98 12.88
N ASP A 22 -3.63 7.99 12.55
CA ASP A 22 -2.64 8.87 13.19
C ASP A 22 -2.40 10.19 12.43
N GLY A 23 -3.18 10.41 11.36
CA GLY A 23 -3.07 11.56 10.47
C GLY A 23 -2.10 11.35 9.30
N ARG A 24 -1.57 10.13 9.10
CA ARG A 24 -0.73 9.79 7.95
C ARG A 24 -1.52 9.09 6.85
N ILE A 25 -1.05 9.28 5.62
CA ILE A 25 -1.48 8.49 4.48
C ILE A 25 -0.50 7.34 4.30
N VAL A 26 -1.04 6.12 4.35
CA VAL A 26 -0.31 4.90 4.08
C VAL A 26 -0.56 4.47 2.64
N LEU A 27 0.53 4.21 1.92
CA LEU A 27 0.48 3.65 0.57
C LEU A 27 0.87 2.17 0.62
N ARG A 28 -0.03 1.30 0.17
CA ARG A 28 0.22 -0.14 0.04
C ARG A 28 -0.02 -0.60 -1.39
N ARG A 29 0.75 -1.59 -1.86
CA ARG A 29 0.48 -2.25 -3.15
C ARG A 29 -0.86 -2.99 -3.07
N ALA A 30 -1.73 -2.78 -4.06
CA ALA A 30 -3.08 -3.35 -4.07
C ALA A 30 -3.05 -4.89 -3.98
N GLU A 31 -2.11 -5.54 -4.68
CA GLU A 31 -1.91 -7.00 -4.63
C GLU A 31 -1.65 -7.53 -3.21
N ASN A 32 -0.91 -6.77 -2.39
CA ASN A 32 -0.59 -7.15 -1.02
C ASN A 32 -1.79 -6.96 -0.11
N VAL A 33 -2.51 -5.84 -0.28
CA VAL A 33 -3.75 -5.58 0.47
C VAL A 33 -4.76 -6.68 0.20
N MET A 34 -5.02 -7.01 -1.08
CA MET A 34 -6.00 -8.04 -1.42
C MET A 34 -5.63 -9.40 -0.84
N ARG A 35 -4.36 -9.79 -0.90
CA ARG A 35 -3.88 -11.03 -0.30
C ARG A 35 -4.09 -11.04 1.22
N ASP A 36 -3.71 -9.95 1.89
CA ASP A 36 -3.79 -9.88 3.36
C ASP A 36 -5.24 -9.79 3.83
N LEU A 37 -6.11 -9.09 3.10
CA LEU A 37 -7.55 -9.04 3.35
C LEU A 37 -8.19 -10.43 3.22
N LEU A 38 -7.85 -11.17 2.16
CA LEU A 38 -8.37 -12.51 1.95
C LEU A 38 -7.83 -13.51 2.98
N ALA A 39 -6.59 -13.34 3.44
CA ALA A 39 -5.94 -14.26 4.37
C ALA A 39 -6.28 -13.97 5.85
N ARG A 40 -6.47 -12.70 6.21
CA ARG A 40 -6.52 -12.23 7.61
C ARG A 40 -7.68 -11.30 7.91
N GLY A 41 -8.36 -10.76 6.90
CA GLY A 41 -9.41 -9.75 7.08
C GLY A 41 -8.88 -8.36 7.46
N GLU A 42 -7.59 -8.09 7.22
CA GLU A 42 -6.90 -6.87 7.64
C GLU A 42 -6.49 -6.00 6.44
N LEU A 43 -6.48 -4.68 6.65
CA LEU A 43 -6.08 -3.67 5.67
C LEU A 43 -4.64 -3.19 5.81
#